data_AF-A0A226E8B4-F1
#
_entry.id   AF-A0A226E8B4-F1
#
_cell.length_a   1.000
_cell.length_b   1.000
_cell.length_c   1.000
_cell.angle_alpha   90.00
_cell.angle_beta   90.00
_cell.angle_gamma   90.00
#
_symmetry.space_group_name_H-M   'P 1'
#
loop_
_entity.id
_entity.type
_entity.pdbx_description
1 polymer ?
#
loop_
_entity_poly.entity_id
_entity_poly.type
_entity_poly.pdbx_seq_one_letter_code
_entity_poly.pdbx_strand_id
1 'polypeptide(L)'
;MALSCPLPPGGCTSHFNSIPDFCCAKRAFDERGVRNLINEFKRIFLYHDVQDEFGLIMNHRHFLLEENEILVETLKQDGNISVAFPWRVKDGEAHPTPNSEWDQHNLTRKEFIVPQTWKFYQDGSLIPYEFLASDSPQPELSRPFVAELFEVMRLHGVQDALGLRRLDGDRNEEAFEVTPEGRRVSITTMGRKPEEITAEMSTGAVGKVLWYFTKDGNTEEAMGCSRCGTCIFCWNFIAMPNEQVT
;
A
#
# COMPACT_ATOMS: atom_id res chain seq x y z
N MET A 1 -7.35 -9.85 -18.02
CA MET A 1 -8.47 -9.35 -17.20
C MET A 1 -8.62 -7.88 -17.51
N ALA A 2 -9.85 -7.40 -17.68
CA ALA A 2 -10.08 -6.01 -18.07
C ALA A 2 -9.74 -5.06 -16.91
N LEU A 3 -9.07 -3.96 -17.23
CA LEU A 3 -8.90 -2.86 -16.29
C LEU A 3 -10.23 -2.12 -16.14
N SER A 4 -10.66 -1.86 -14.91
CA SER A 4 -11.89 -1.09 -14.66
C SER A 4 -11.74 0.41 -14.93
N CYS A 5 -10.51 0.89 -15.16
CA CYS A 5 -10.22 2.27 -15.50
C CYS A 5 -9.02 2.37 -16.47
N PRO A 6 -8.94 3.40 -17.32
CA PRO A 6 -7.77 3.64 -18.14
C PRO A 6 -6.55 3.98 -17.27
N LEU A 7 -5.36 3.48 -17.65
CA LEU A 7 -4.11 3.83 -16.99
C LEU A 7 -3.73 5.30 -17.29
N PRO A 8 -3.05 6.00 -16.36
CA PRO A 8 -2.58 7.35 -16.60
C PRO A 8 -1.61 7.43 -17.79
N PRO A 9 -1.54 8.57 -18.51
CA PRO A 9 -0.54 8.81 -19.54
C PRO A 9 0.88 8.66 -18.98
N GLY A 10 1.74 7.86 -19.64
CA GLY A 10 3.09 7.53 -19.14
C GLY A 10 3.16 6.26 -18.27
N GLY A 11 2.03 5.57 -18.07
CA GLY A 11 1.94 4.26 -17.41
C GLY A 11 2.01 4.33 -15.88
N CYS A 12 1.41 3.34 -15.21
CA CYS A 12 1.46 3.22 -13.75
C CYS A 12 2.86 2.92 -13.19
N THR A 13 3.77 2.39 -14.01
CA THR A 13 5.13 2.00 -13.59
C THR A 13 5.93 3.16 -13.02
N SER A 14 5.99 4.29 -13.74
CA SER A 14 6.78 5.46 -13.32
C SER A 14 6.22 6.06 -12.02
N HIS A 15 4.89 6.13 -11.94
CA HIS A 15 4.18 6.61 -10.77
C HIS A 15 4.43 5.71 -9.54
N PHE A 16 4.30 4.39 -9.69
CA PHE A 16 4.61 3.41 -8.65
C PHE A 16 6.08 3.49 -8.20
N ASN A 17 7.03 3.51 -9.15
CA ASN A 17 8.46 3.53 -8.85
C ASN A 17 8.92 4.84 -8.17
N SER A 18 8.12 5.91 -8.25
CA SER A 18 8.35 7.17 -7.52
C SER A 18 8.05 7.09 -6.02
N ILE A 19 7.36 6.04 -5.57
CA ILE A 19 7.01 5.83 -4.17
C ILE A 19 8.29 5.41 -3.42
N PRO A 20 8.55 5.92 -2.20
CA PRO A 20 9.72 5.51 -1.43
C PRO A 20 9.64 4.04 -1.02
N ASP A 21 10.80 3.40 -0.78
CA ASP A 21 10.82 2.12 -0.06
C ASP A 21 10.29 2.29 1.38
N PHE A 22 9.87 1.20 2.01
CA PHE A 22 9.29 1.22 3.35
C PHE A 22 10.13 1.98 4.38
N CYS A 23 11.46 1.80 4.39
CA CYS A 23 12.32 2.46 5.37
C CYS A 23 12.39 3.97 5.15
N CYS A 24 12.50 4.41 3.90
CA CYS A 24 12.48 5.82 3.55
C CYS A 24 11.10 6.45 3.83
N ALA A 25 10.03 5.74 3.48
CA ALA A 25 8.65 6.16 3.75
C ALA A 25 8.42 6.36 5.26
N LYS A 26 8.78 5.35 6.06
CA LYS A 26 8.65 5.39 7.52
C LYS A 26 9.45 6.54 8.13
N ARG A 27 10.69 6.74 7.71
CA ARG A 27 11.52 7.85 8.20
C ARG A 27 10.86 9.19 7.89
N ALA A 28 10.44 9.42 6.65
CA ALA A 28 9.78 10.67 6.26
C ALA A 28 8.46 10.87 7.01
N PHE A 29 7.71 9.79 7.26
CA PHE A 29 6.48 9.80 8.03
C PHE A 29 6.72 10.24 9.49
N ASP A 30 7.75 9.69 10.13
CA ASP A 30 8.13 10.01 11.50
C ASP A 30 8.68 11.45 11.60
N GLU A 31 9.62 11.84 10.73
CA GLU A 31 10.27 13.16 10.73
C GLU A 31 9.28 14.31 10.47
N ARG A 32 8.26 14.08 9.64
CA ARG A 32 7.21 15.07 9.35
C ARG A 32 6.06 15.03 10.36
N GLY A 33 6.11 14.16 11.36
CA GLY A 33 5.07 14.06 12.39
C GLY A 33 3.69 13.67 11.85
N VAL A 34 3.64 12.93 10.74
CA VAL A 34 2.37 12.63 10.02
C VAL A 34 1.37 11.91 10.91
N ARG A 35 1.86 11.06 11.83
CA ARG A 35 1.04 10.36 12.84
C ARG A 35 0.15 11.32 13.65
N ASN A 36 0.64 12.52 13.97
CA ASN A 36 -0.10 13.49 14.77
C ASN A 36 -1.26 14.15 13.99
N LEU A 37 -1.23 14.05 12.65
CA LEU A 37 -2.22 14.66 11.76
C LEU A 37 -3.35 13.71 11.37
N ILE A 38 -3.22 12.40 11.63
CA ILE A 38 -4.22 11.40 11.21
C ILE A 38 -5.63 11.76 11.69
N ASN A 39 -5.75 12.25 12.94
CA ASN A 39 -7.03 12.68 13.50
C ASN A 39 -7.61 13.94 12.83
N GLU A 40 -6.79 14.78 12.20
CA GLU A 40 -7.27 15.95 11.47
C GLU A 40 -7.99 15.56 10.17
N PHE A 41 -7.55 14.48 9.52
CA PHE A 41 -8.20 13.94 8.32
C PHE A 41 -9.50 13.22 8.63
N LYS A 42 -9.64 12.63 9.83
CA LYS A 42 -10.84 11.88 10.26
C LYS A 42 -12.15 12.62 9.98
N ARG A 43 -12.20 13.93 10.27
CA ARG A 43 -13.42 14.73 10.08
C ARG A 43 -13.89 14.72 8.63
N ILE A 44 -12.97 14.66 7.67
CA ILE A 44 -13.26 14.66 6.24
C ILE A 44 -13.90 13.31 5.86
N PHE A 45 -13.34 12.20 6.35
CA PHE A 45 -13.89 10.87 6.10
C PHE A 45 -15.32 10.73 6.65
N LEU A 46 -15.55 11.20 7.88
CA LEU A 46 -16.88 11.16 8.51
C LEU A 46 -17.87 12.12 7.84
N TYR A 47 -17.42 13.31 7.42
CA TYR A 47 -18.28 14.29 6.76
C TYR A 47 -18.76 13.81 5.39
N HIS A 48 -17.91 13.11 4.64
CA HIS A 48 -18.25 12.53 3.34
C HIS A 48 -18.86 11.13 3.43
N ASP A 49 -19.02 10.56 4.64
CA ASP A 49 -19.53 9.20 4.91
C ASP A 49 -18.75 8.09 4.18
N VAL A 50 -17.42 8.18 4.17
CA VAL A 50 -16.53 7.25 3.46
C VAL A 50 -15.63 6.42 4.39
N GLN A 51 -15.84 6.52 5.70
CA GLN A 51 -15.00 5.88 6.72
C GLN A 51 -14.98 4.35 6.66
N ASP A 52 -16.06 3.71 6.18
CA ASP A 52 -16.11 2.24 6.04
C ASP A 52 -15.54 1.78 4.68
N GLU A 53 -15.31 2.71 3.75
CA GLU A 53 -14.88 2.42 2.39
C GLU A 53 -13.39 2.69 2.18
N PHE A 54 -12.83 3.68 2.89
CA PHE A 54 -11.45 4.12 2.67
C PHE A 54 -10.70 4.39 3.97
N GLY A 55 -9.40 4.16 3.91
CA GLY A 55 -8.42 4.54 4.92
C GLY A 55 -7.25 5.31 4.31
N LEU A 56 -6.42 5.85 5.19
CA LEU A 56 -5.15 6.48 4.86
C LEU A 56 -4.03 5.46 4.93
N ILE A 57 -3.21 5.37 3.89
CA ILE A 57 -2.05 4.49 3.85
C ILE A 57 -0.77 5.30 3.73
N MET A 58 0.30 4.89 4.42
CA MET A 58 1.63 5.44 4.17
C MET A 58 2.09 4.98 2.79
N ASN A 59 2.38 5.92 1.89
CA ASN A 59 2.87 5.60 0.56
C ASN A 59 4.25 4.94 0.67
N HIS A 60 4.31 3.64 0.42
CA HIS A 60 5.56 2.89 0.38
C HIS A 60 5.48 1.77 -0.67
N ARG A 61 6.65 1.32 -1.14
CA ARG A 61 6.77 0.16 -2.03
C ARG A 61 7.81 -0.82 -1.53
N HIS A 62 7.71 -2.05 -2.03
CA HIS A 62 8.61 -3.14 -1.66
C HIS A 62 9.67 -3.47 -2.71
N PHE A 63 9.34 -3.22 -3.98
CA PHE A 63 10.22 -3.47 -5.13
C PHE A 63 9.95 -2.46 -6.25
N LEU A 64 10.60 -2.62 -7.40
CA LEU A 64 10.32 -1.83 -8.62
C LEU A 64 9.44 -2.64 -9.58
N LEU A 65 8.62 -1.92 -10.33
CA LEU A 65 7.91 -2.44 -11.50
C LEU A 65 8.72 -2.24 -12.78
N GLU A 66 8.63 -3.17 -13.71
CA GLU A 66 9.13 -3.00 -15.09
C GLU A 66 8.11 -2.23 -15.92
N GLU A 67 8.54 -1.80 -17.10
CA GLU A 67 7.67 -1.12 -18.06
C GLU A 67 6.45 -1.98 -18.39
N ASN A 68 5.28 -1.34 -18.46
CA ASN A 68 3.98 -1.98 -18.69
C ASN A 68 3.55 -2.95 -17.58
N GLU A 69 4.15 -2.88 -16.38
CA GLU A 69 3.65 -3.63 -15.24
C GLU A 69 2.81 -2.77 -14.29
N ILE A 70 1.83 -3.41 -13.66
CA ILE A 70 1.06 -2.91 -12.53
C ILE A 70 1.17 -3.87 -11.35
N LEU A 71 1.04 -3.38 -10.12
CA LEU A 71 0.96 -4.25 -8.95
C LEU A 71 -0.49 -4.70 -8.74
N VAL A 72 -0.73 -6.01 -8.77
CA VAL A 72 -2.07 -6.57 -8.56
C VAL A 72 -2.06 -7.48 -7.34
N GLU A 73 -2.90 -7.13 -6.37
CA GLU A 73 -3.27 -7.90 -5.20
C GLU A 73 -4.32 -8.96 -5.58
N THR A 74 -4.10 -10.19 -5.15
CA THR A 74 -5.03 -11.31 -5.33
C THR A 74 -5.17 -12.07 -4.01
N LEU A 75 -6.39 -12.48 -3.67
CA LEU A 75 -6.65 -13.25 -2.47
C LEU A 75 -6.62 -14.76 -2.74
N LYS A 76 -6.08 -15.49 -1.77
CA LYS A 76 -6.26 -16.93 -1.67
C LYS A 76 -7.73 -17.23 -1.33
N GLN A 77 -8.22 -18.42 -1.73
CA GLN A 77 -9.61 -18.84 -1.53
C GLN A 77 -10.08 -18.82 -0.07
N ASP A 78 -9.18 -19.04 0.88
CA ASP A 78 -9.49 -19.03 2.32
C ASP A 78 -9.51 -17.63 2.94
N GLY A 79 -9.18 -16.59 2.16
CA GLY A 79 -9.21 -15.18 2.59
C GLY A 79 -8.09 -14.76 3.56
N ASN A 80 -7.28 -15.71 4.05
CA ASN A 80 -6.29 -15.46 5.09
C ASN A 80 -4.95 -14.97 4.55
N ILE A 81 -4.74 -15.08 3.24
CA ILE A 81 -3.52 -14.62 2.57
C ILE A 81 -3.92 -13.80 1.34
N SER A 82 -3.30 -12.64 1.23
CA SER A 82 -3.25 -11.81 0.04
C SER A 82 -1.84 -11.85 -0.56
N VAL A 83 -1.75 -11.89 -1.89
CA VAL A 83 -0.50 -11.90 -2.63
C VAL A 83 -0.56 -10.79 -3.68
N ALA A 84 0.35 -9.82 -3.59
CA ALA A 84 0.48 -8.74 -4.56
C ALA A 84 1.77 -8.89 -5.39
N PHE A 85 1.65 -8.90 -6.71
CA PHE A 85 2.79 -9.09 -7.60
C PHE A 85 2.59 -8.41 -8.96
N PRO A 86 3.66 -8.23 -9.76
CA PRO A 86 3.59 -7.57 -11.06
C PRO A 86 2.70 -8.32 -12.06
N TRP A 87 1.83 -7.59 -12.74
CA TRP A 87 1.08 -8.07 -13.88
C TRP A 87 1.42 -7.20 -15.08
N ARG A 88 1.61 -7.83 -16.24
CA ARG A 88 1.86 -7.12 -17.49
C ARG A 88 0.56 -6.65 -18.09
N VAL A 89 0.56 -5.39 -18.51
CA VAL A 89 -0.52 -4.77 -19.24
C VAL A 89 -0.18 -4.78 -20.72
N LYS A 90 -1.08 -5.34 -21.52
CA LYS A 90 -0.98 -5.36 -22.97
C LYS A 90 -2.37 -5.15 -23.55
N ASP A 91 -2.48 -4.24 -24.52
CA ASP A 91 -3.74 -3.97 -25.23
C ASP A 91 -4.93 -3.65 -24.30
N GLY A 92 -4.67 -2.99 -23.17
CA GLY A 92 -5.68 -2.63 -22.17
C GLY A 92 -6.08 -3.76 -21.21
N GLU A 93 -5.46 -4.93 -21.33
CA GLU A 93 -5.68 -6.07 -20.43
C GLU A 93 -4.49 -6.32 -19.53
N ALA A 94 -4.77 -6.65 -18.26
CA ALA A 94 -3.77 -7.10 -17.31
C ALA A 94 -3.67 -8.64 -17.32
N HIS A 95 -2.44 -9.13 -17.37
CA HIS A 95 -2.09 -10.54 -17.35
C HIS A 95 -1.07 -10.79 -16.23
N PRO A 96 -1.26 -11.81 -15.38
CA PRO A 96 -0.25 -12.16 -14.39
C PRO A 96 1.07 -12.45 -15.10
N THR A 97 2.17 -11.89 -14.62
CA THR A 97 3.49 -12.33 -15.11
C THR A 97 3.64 -13.82 -14.80
N PRO A 98 4.26 -14.62 -15.69
CA PRO A 98 4.59 -15.99 -15.36
C PRO A 98 5.51 -16.02 -14.14
N ASN A 99 4.93 -16.21 -12.97
CA ASN A 99 5.64 -16.44 -11.73
C ASN A 99 4.97 -17.62 -11.03
N SER A 100 5.77 -18.34 -10.24
CA SER A 100 5.30 -19.52 -9.51
C SER A 100 4.20 -19.20 -8.50
N GLU A 101 3.95 -17.93 -8.18
CA GLU A 101 3.04 -17.51 -7.11
C GLU A 101 1.59 -17.90 -7.39
N TRP A 102 1.14 -17.81 -8.64
CA TRP A 102 -0.24 -18.12 -9.02
C TRP A 102 -0.60 -19.56 -8.63
N ASP A 103 0.26 -20.50 -9.04
CA ASP A 103 0.08 -21.92 -8.76
C ASP A 103 0.43 -22.25 -7.30
N GLN A 104 1.51 -21.66 -6.76
CA GLN A 104 1.99 -21.90 -5.40
C GLN A 104 0.95 -21.51 -4.34
N HIS A 105 0.22 -20.42 -4.55
CA HIS A 105 -0.77 -19.91 -3.61
C HIS A 105 -2.21 -20.30 -3.98
N ASN A 106 -2.42 -21.11 -5.03
CA ASN A 106 -3.73 -21.52 -5.53
C ASN A 106 -4.67 -20.32 -5.73
N LEU A 107 -4.15 -19.29 -6.40
CA LEU A 107 -4.87 -18.04 -6.62
C LEU A 107 -6.02 -18.26 -7.59
N THR A 108 -7.16 -17.60 -7.33
CA THR A 108 -8.33 -17.69 -8.20
C THR A 108 -8.36 -16.56 -9.20
N ARG A 109 -8.74 -16.90 -10.44
CA ARG A 109 -8.99 -15.90 -11.47
C ARG A 109 -10.23 -15.10 -11.12
N LYS A 110 -10.14 -13.79 -11.30
CA LYS A 110 -11.22 -12.83 -11.09
C LYS A 110 -11.62 -12.19 -12.43
N GLU A 111 -12.71 -11.44 -12.42
CA GLU A 111 -13.25 -10.84 -13.65
C GLU A 111 -12.60 -9.48 -13.94
N PHE A 112 -12.42 -8.66 -12.90
CA PHE A 112 -11.97 -7.27 -12.99
C PHE A 112 -10.63 -7.04 -12.30
N ILE A 113 -9.84 -6.12 -12.83
CA ILE A 113 -8.74 -5.48 -12.11
C ILE A 113 -9.18 -4.05 -11.76
N VAL A 114 -9.30 -3.79 -10.47
CA VAL A 114 -9.84 -2.53 -9.92
C VAL A 114 -8.79 -1.79 -9.11
N PRO A 115 -8.75 -0.46 -9.13
CA PRO A 115 -7.90 0.31 -8.23
C PRO A 115 -8.16 0.00 -6.75
N GLN A 116 -7.08 -0.18 -5.99
CA GLN A 116 -7.11 -0.50 -4.56
C GLN A 116 -6.41 0.57 -3.71
N THR A 117 -5.29 1.09 -4.21
CA THR A 117 -4.50 2.10 -3.51
C THR A 117 -4.10 3.21 -4.46
N TRP A 118 -4.20 4.45 -4.00
CA TRP A 118 -3.92 5.66 -4.77
C TRP A 118 -2.99 6.62 -4.03
N LYS A 119 -2.20 7.36 -4.81
CA LYS A 119 -1.33 8.43 -4.33
C LYS A 119 -1.71 9.76 -4.99
N PHE A 120 -1.63 10.84 -4.22
CA PHE A 120 -1.84 12.19 -4.74
C PHE A 120 -0.66 12.67 -5.58
N TYR A 121 -0.97 13.38 -6.65
CA TYR A 121 -0.02 14.14 -7.44
C TYR A 121 -0.05 15.63 -7.05
N GLN A 122 0.91 16.40 -7.55
CA GLN A 122 1.08 17.81 -7.14
C GLN A 122 -0.12 18.70 -7.50
N ASP A 123 -0.88 18.33 -8.52
CA ASP A 123 -2.09 19.05 -8.98
C ASP A 123 -3.38 18.60 -8.26
N GLY A 124 -3.27 17.68 -7.29
CA GLY A 124 -4.41 17.12 -6.56
C GLY A 124 -5.08 15.95 -7.25
N SER A 125 -4.60 15.54 -8.44
CA SER A 125 -5.06 14.30 -9.06
C SER A 125 -4.66 13.09 -8.20
N LEU A 126 -5.55 12.10 -8.14
CA LEU A 126 -5.37 10.89 -7.37
C LEU A 126 -5.17 9.72 -8.33
N ILE A 127 -3.98 9.14 -8.33
CA ILE A 127 -3.54 8.17 -9.33
C ILE A 127 -3.38 6.79 -8.66
N PRO A 128 -3.99 5.73 -9.22
CA PRO A 128 -3.85 4.39 -8.67
C PRO A 128 -2.44 3.84 -8.92
N TYR A 129 -1.90 3.18 -7.91
CA TYR A 129 -0.60 2.50 -7.99
C TYR A 129 -0.64 1.04 -7.56
N GLU A 130 -1.69 0.61 -6.83
CA GLU A 130 -1.98 -0.80 -6.57
C GLU A 130 -3.41 -1.12 -6.98
N PHE A 131 -3.59 -2.33 -7.47
CA PHE A 131 -4.85 -2.82 -7.99
C PHE A 131 -5.23 -4.13 -7.29
N LEU A 132 -6.50 -4.47 -7.31
CA LEU A 132 -7.07 -5.69 -6.75
C LEU A 132 -7.73 -6.51 -7.88
N ALA A 133 -7.51 -7.82 -7.87
CA ALA A 133 -8.31 -8.76 -8.64
C ALA A 133 -9.66 -8.97 -7.94
N SER A 134 -10.76 -8.60 -8.61
CA SER A 134 -12.11 -8.52 -8.04
C SER A 134 -13.17 -9.17 -8.94
N ASP A 135 -14.21 -9.75 -8.35
CA ASP A 135 -15.39 -10.26 -9.07
C ASP A 135 -16.44 -9.17 -9.34
N SER A 136 -16.23 -7.97 -8.80
CA SER A 136 -17.09 -6.82 -9.04
C SER A 136 -16.28 -5.57 -9.42
N PRO A 137 -16.83 -4.68 -10.27
CA PRO A 137 -16.30 -3.34 -10.40
C PRO A 137 -16.45 -2.61 -9.05
N GLN A 138 -15.59 -1.62 -8.82
CA GLN A 138 -15.61 -0.81 -7.61
C GLN A 138 -16.17 0.58 -7.91
N PRO A 139 -16.89 1.21 -6.97
CA PRO A 139 -17.44 2.54 -7.16
C PRO A 139 -16.31 3.58 -7.32
N GLU A 140 -16.56 4.60 -8.15
CA GLU A 140 -15.64 5.72 -8.30
C GLU A 140 -15.53 6.55 -7.02
N LEU A 141 -14.37 7.16 -6.82
CA LEU A 141 -14.12 8.06 -5.72
C LEU A 141 -14.89 9.38 -5.88
N SER A 142 -15.53 9.82 -4.79
CA SER A 142 -16.20 11.12 -4.73
C SER A 142 -15.19 12.26 -4.95
N ARG A 143 -15.39 13.05 -6.02
CA ARG A 143 -14.50 14.19 -6.34
C ARG A 143 -14.45 15.25 -5.23
N PRO A 144 -15.58 15.65 -4.60
CA PRO A 144 -15.55 16.57 -3.46
C PRO A 144 -14.70 16.06 -2.28
N PHE A 145 -14.84 14.78 -1.93
CA PHE A 145 -14.06 14.15 -0.87
C PHE A 145 -12.56 14.21 -1.18
N VAL A 146 -12.16 13.78 -2.39
CA VAL A 146 -10.76 13.74 -2.81
C VAL A 146 -10.15 15.15 -2.81
N ALA A 147 -10.88 16.15 -3.31
CA ALA A 147 -10.40 17.53 -3.35
C ALA A 147 -10.19 18.13 -1.95
N GLU A 148 -11.13 17.91 -1.03
CA GLU A 148 -11.01 18.39 0.35
C GLU A 148 -9.87 17.69 1.10
N LEU A 149 -9.75 16.37 0.95
CA LEU A 149 -8.67 15.60 1.56
C LEU A 149 -7.30 16.07 1.07
N PHE A 150 -7.15 16.25 -0.25
CA PHE A 150 -5.91 16.75 -0.84
C PHE A 150 -5.53 18.13 -0.30
N GLU A 151 -6.49 19.06 -0.22
CA GLU A 151 -6.22 20.42 0.22
C GLU A 151 -5.71 20.43 1.67
N VAL A 152 -6.32 19.65 2.56
CA VAL A 152 -5.85 19.54 3.94
C VAL A 152 -4.47 18.89 3.99
N MET A 153 -4.24 17.78 3.28
CA MET A 153 -2.90 17.17 3.23
C MET A 153 -1.82 18.13 2.70
N ARG A 154 -2.15 18.92 1.68
CA ARG A 154 -1.26 19.92 1.08
C ARG A 154 -0.93 21.05 2.04
N LEU A 155 -1.90 21.52 2.83
CA LEU A 155 -1.66 22.54 3.87
C LEU A 155 -0.66 22.06 4.93
N HIS A 156 -0.65 20.76 5.23
CA HIS A 156 0.30 20.16 6.16
C HIS A 156 1.58 19.64 5.49
N GLY A 157 1.68 19.67 4.15
CA GLY A 157 2.86 19.18 3.41
C GLY A 157 3.06 17.65 3.47
N VAL A 158 1.97 16.88 3.53
CA VAL A 158 2.01 15.41 3.69
C VAL A 158 1.31 14.65 2.55
N GLN A 159 0.90 15.33 1.49
CA GLN A 159 0.21 14.75 0.34
C GLN A 159 1.04 13.71 -0.42
N ASP A 160 2.36 13.75 -0.33
CA ASP A 160 3.27 12.75 -0.90
C ASP A 160 3.53 11.56 0.06
N ALA A 161 3.32 11.75 1.37
CA ALA A 161 3.56 10.74 2.40
C ALA A 161 2.34 9.82 2.62
N LEU A 162 1.13 10.33 2.42
CA LEU A 162 -0.12 9.58 2.56
C LEU A 162 -0.79 9.32 1.20
N GLY A 163 -1.40 8.16 1.11
CA GLY A 163 -2.28 7.74 0.03
C GLY A 163 -3.66 7.42 0.57
N LEU A 164 -4.57 7.10 -0.35
CA LEU A 164 -5.89 6.57 -0.05
C LEU A 164 -5.88 5.08 -0.37
N ARG A 165 -6.41 4.25 0.52
CA ARG A 165 -6.60 2.81 0.28
C ARG A 165 -8.06 2.44 0.50
N ARG A 166 -8.60 1.61 -0.39
CA ARG A 166 -9.94 1.03 -0.19
C ARG A 166 -9.89 0.00 0.93
N LEU A 167 -10.82 0.09 1.87
CA LEU A 167 -11.01 -0.87 2.94
C LEU A 167 -11.82 -2.05 2.42
N ASP A 168 -11.47 -3.23 2.89
CA ASP A 168 -11.99 -4.47 2.37
C ASP A 168 -12.64 -5.34 3.47
N GLY A 169 -13.29 -4.65 4.42
CA GLY A 169 -14.07 -5.21 5.53
C GLY A 169 -13.21 -5.88 6.61
N ASP A 170 -13.46 -7.15 6.88
CA ASP A 170 -12.79 -8.04 7.85
C ASP A 170 -11.25 -8.11 7.73
N ARG A 171 -10.70 -7.53 6.66
CA ARG A 171 -9.28 -7.58 6.29
C ARG A 171 -8.46 -6.38 6.76
N ASN A 172 -9.11 -5.41 7.41
CA ASN A 172 -8.42 -4.26 8.01
C ASN A 172 -7.93 -4.53 9.44
N GLU A 173 -8.02 -5.76 9.93
CA GLU A 173 -7.54 -6.14 11.25
C GLU A 173 -6.00 -6.31 11.27
N GLU A 174 -5.46 -7.07 12.23
CA GLU A 174 -4.04 -7.38 12.32
C GLU A 174 -3.56 -8.19 11.12
N ALA A 175 -3.16 -7.48 10.06
CA ALA A 175 -2.47 -8.02 8.90
C ALA A 175 -0.96 -7.76 9.00
N PHE A 176 -0.16 -8.63 8.42
CA PHE A 176 1.27 -8.44 8.29
C PHE A 176 1.74 -8.70 6.86
N GLU A 177 2.43 -7.71 6.29
CA GLU A 177 2.97 -7.72 4.94
C GLU A 177 4.48 -7.96 4.94
N VAL A 178 4.91 -8.89 4.08
CA VAL A 178 6.32 -9.24 3.87
C VAL A 178 6.63 -9.41 2.39
N THR A 179 7.82 -8.95 1.99
CA THR A 179 8.40 -9.25 0.67
C THR A 179 9.59 -10.18 0.87
N PRO A 180 9.52 -11.45 0.42
CA PRO A 180 10.64 -12.37 0.50
C PRO A 180 11.86 -11.84 -0.27
N GLU A 181 13.06 -12.06 0.26
CA GLU A 181 14.29 -11.57 -0.34
C GLU A 181 14.48 -12.07 -1.78
N GLY A 182 14.87 -11.15 -2.68
CA GLY A 182 15.10 -11.44 -4.09
C GLY A 182 13.83 -11.68 -4.92
N ARG A 183 12.62 -11.59 -4.33
CA ARG A 183 11.35 -11.77 -5.04
C ARG A 183 10.64 -10.44 -5.28
N ARG A 184 9.86 -10.37 -6.36
CA ARG A 184 8.97 -9.25 -6.71
C ARG A 184 7.52 -9.63 -6.35
N VAL A 185 7.31 -9.99 -5.09
CA VAL A 185 6.02 -10.41 -4.54
C VAL A 185 5.89 -9.88 -3.12
N SER A 186 4.72 -9.34 -2.79
CA SER A 186 4.33 -8.99 -1.43
C SER A 186 3.28 -9.98 -0.94
N ILE A 187 3.44 -10.48 0.27
CA ILE A 187 2.55 -11.46 0.88
C ILE A 187 2.00 -10.86 2.17
N THR A 188 0.69 -10.71 2.23
CA THR A 188 -0.03 -10.21 3.40
C THR A 188 -0.76 -11.36 4.06
N THR A 189 -0.45 -11.63 5.34
CA THR A 189 -1.15 -12.63 6.15
C THR A 189 -2.11 -11.94 7.10
N MET A 190 -3.38 -12.34 7.07
CA MET A 190 -4.45 -11.78 7.90
C MET A 190 -4.51 -12.50 9.26
N GLY A 191 -4.91 -11.78 10.31
CA GLY A 191 -5.12 -12.32 11.66
C GLY A 191 -3.85 -12.78 12.37
N ARG A 192 -2.67 -12.28 11.98
CA ARG A 192 -1.39 -12.61 12.63
C ARG A 192 -0.73 -11.39 13.22
N LYS A 193 -0.28 -11.53 14.46
CA LYS A 193 0.49 -10.50 15.15
C LYS A 193 1.94 -10.49 14.66
N PRO A 194 2.57 -9.30 14.55
CA PRO A 194 4.00 -9.20 14.30
C PRO A 194 4.83 -10.04 15.27
N GLU A 195 4.39 -10.14 16.52
CA GLU A 195 4.98 -10.93 17.62
C GLU A 195 5.00 -12.45 17.33
N GLU A 196 4.06 -12.98 16.56
CA GLU A 196 4.04 -14.41 16.20
C GLU A 196 5.01 -14.74 15.06
N ILE A 197 5.61 -13.72 14.45
CA ILE A 197 6.64 -13.80 13.41
C ILE A 197 8.05 -13.69 14.06
N THR A 198 8.14 -13.40 15.37
CA THR A 198 9.36 -13.00 16.10
C THR A 198 10.36 -14.10 16.51
N ALA A 199 10.61 -15.09 15.65
CA ALA A 199 11.82 -15.93 15.80
C ALA A 199 12.78 -15.84 14.61
N GLU A 200 12.30 -15.59 13.39
CA GLU A 200 13.11 -15.77 12.19
C GLU A 200 13.41 -14.47 11.41
N MET A 201 12.76 -13.34 11.72
CA MET A 201 12.87 -12.10 10.92
C MET A 201 13.23 -10.83 11.73
N SER A 202 13.62 -10.97 13.00
CA SER A 202 13.77 -9.89 13.99
C SER A 202 15.08 -9.09 13.91
N THR A 203 15.37 -8.50 12.74
CA THR A 203 16.36 -7.41 12.65
C THR A 203 15.83 -6.14 11.96
N GLY A 204 14.53 -6.09 11.62
CA GLY A 204 13.88 -4.93 11.00
C GLY A 204 12.79 -4.31 11.88
N ALA A 205 12.73 -2.97 11.93
CA ALA A 205 11.65 -2.24 12.59
C ALA A 205 10.34 -2.45 11.83
N VAL A 206 9.34 -3.06 12.47
CA VAL A 206 7.97 -3.16 11.96
C VAL A 206 7.25 -1.83 12.19
N GLY A 207 6.38 -1.42 11.27
CA GLY A 207 5.53 -0.24 11.43
C GLY A 207 4.12 -0.48 10.91
N LYS A 208 3.13 0.13 11.57
CA LYS A 208 1.76 0.22 11.05
C LYS A 208 1.73 1.20 9.88
N VAL A 209 1.06 0.82 8.80
CA VAL A 209 1.04 1.61 7.55
C VAL A 209 -0.35 2.02 7.11
N LEU A 210 -1.41 1.50 7.73
CA LEU A 210 -2.80 1.81 7.41
C LEU A 210 -3.51 2.41 8.64
N TRP A 211 -4.26 3.48 8.41
CA TRP A 211 -5.15 4.10 9.38
C TRP A 211 -6.56 4.19 8.80
N TYR A 212 -7.56 3.82 9.58
CA TYR A 212 -8.96 3.97 9.19
C TYR A 212 -9.80 4.50 10.35
N PHE A 213 -11.02 4.91 10.04
CA PHE A 213 -11.89 5.59 10.97
C PHE A 213 -13.17 4.78 11.15
N THR A 214 -13.67 4.73 12.38
CA THR A 214 -14.92 4.03 12.69
C THR A 214 -16.07 5.03 12.78
N LYS A 215 -17.32 4.56 12.64
CA LYS A 215 -18.52 5.42 12.74
C LYS A 215 -18.67 6.13 14.07
N ASP A 216 -18.20 5.53 15.15
CA ASP A 216 -18.18 6.15 16.48
C ASP A 216 -17.02 7.15 16.66
N GLY A 217 -16.21 7.36 15.62
CA GLY A 217 -15.20 8.41 15.56
C GLY A 217 -13.84 8.00 16.11
N ASN A 218 -13.57 6.69 16.28
CA ASN A 218 -12.25 6.20 16.64
C ASN A 218 -11.32 6.17 15.42
N THR A 219 -10.04 6.01 15.70
CA THR A 219 -8.98 5.87 14.70
C THR A 219 -8.24 4.59 15.01
N GLU A 220 -8.20 3.70 14.04
CA GLU A 220 -7.61 2.38 14.17
C GLU A 220 -6.34 2.28 13.32
N GLU A 221 -5.37 1.48 13.78
CA GLU A 221 -4.12 1.23 13.07
C GLU A 221 -3.99 -0.22 12.65
N ALA A 222 -3.83 -0.42 11.34
CA ALA A 222 -3.80 -1.72 10.72
C ALA A 222 -2.53 -1.91 9.89
N MET A 223 -2.37 -3.16 9.42
CA MET A 223 -1.33 -3.59 8.49
C MET A 223 0.09 -3.26 9.00
N GLY A 224 0.72 -4.25 9.62
CA GLY A 224 2.15 -4.20 9.90
C GLY A 224 2.94 -4.45 8.62
N CYS A 225 3.93 -3.61 8.35
CA CYS A 225 4.89 -3.80 7.28
C CYS A 225 6.29 -3.86 7.87
N SER A 226 7.17 -4.64 7.25
CA SER A 226 8.56 -4.81 7.65
C SER A 226 9.52 -4.42 6.54
N ARG A 227 10.80 -4.24 6.92
CA ARG A 227 11.86 -3.85 5.99
C ARG A 227 11.97 -4.82 4.81
N CYS A 228 11.79 -4.30 3.61
CA CYS A 228 12.18 -4.95 2.37
C CYS A 228 13.71 -4.83 2.17
N GLY A 229 14.39 -5.91 1.80
CA GLY A 229 15.87 -6.02 1.73
C GLY A 229 16.57 -5.08 0.72
N THR A 230 15.84 -4.22 0.03
CA THR A 230 16.28 -3.41 -1.12
C THR A 230 16.62 -1.95 -0.80
N CYS A 231 16.46 -1.48 0.45
CA CYS A 231 16.79 -0.09 0.79
C CYS A 231 18.31 0.18 0.77
N ILE A 232 18.77 0.88 -0.28
CA ILE A 232 20.18 1.30 -0.47
C ILE A 232 20.63 2.23 0.67
N PHE A 233 19.75 3.09 1.19
CA PHE A 233 20.09 4.00 2.31
C PHE A 233 20.27 3.27 3.65
N CYS A 234 19.64 2.11 3.83
CA CYS A 234 19.83 1.29 5.03
C CYS A 234 21.06 0.37 4.96
N TRP A 235 21.71 0.21 3.80
CA TRP A 235 23.00 -0.49 3.71
C TRP A 235 24.13 0.30 4.37
N ASN A 236 24.12 1.64 4.27
CA ASN A 236 25.18 2.48 4.83
C ASN A 236 25.18 2.59 6.36
N PHE A 237 24.10 2.20 7.05
CA PHE A 237 24.04 2.22 8.52
C PHE A 237 24.46 0.89 9.17
N ILE A 238 24.64 -0.19 8.40
CA ILE A 238 25.13 -1.48 8.91
C ILE A 238 26.66 -1.56 8.87
N ALA A 239 27.32 -0.63 8.17
CA ALA A 239 28.78 -0.62 7.98
C ALA A 239 29.55 0.38 8.87
N MET A 240 28.98 0.83 10.00
CA MET A 240 29.76 1.52 11.03
C MET A 240 29.79 0.66 12.30
N PRO A 241 30.89 -0.07 12.56
CA PRO A 241 31.14 -0.55 13.90
C PRO A 241 31.26 0.67 14.82
N ASN A 242 30.65 0.58 16.01
CA ASN A 242 30.94 1.47 17.12
C ASN A 242 32.45 1.46 17.40
N GLU A 243 33.20 2.38 16.81
CA GLU A 243 34.46 2.79 17.41
C GLU A 243 34.11 3.63 18.64
N GLN A 244 34.41 3.03 19.78
CA GLN A 244 34.29 3.62 21.09
C GLN A 244 35.10 4.91 21.13
N VAL A 245 34.42 6.01 21.49
CA VAL A 245 35.08 7.21 21.97
C VAL A 245 35.62 6.88 23.37
N THR A 246 36.93 6.70 23.47
CA THR A 246 37.70 6.87 24.71
C THR A 246 38.57 8.10 24.58
#